data_AF-A0A8T6SGM1-F1
#
_entry.id   AF-A0A8T6SGM1-F1
#
_cell.length_a   1.000
_cell.length_b   1.000
_cell.length_c   1.000
_cell.angle_alpha   90.00
_cell.angle_beta   90.00
_cell.angle_gamma   90.00
#
_symmetry.space_group_name_H-M   'P 1'
#
loop_
_entity.id
_entity.type
_entity.pdbx_description
1 polymer ?
#
loop_
_entity_poly.entity_id
_entity_poly.type
_entity_poly.pdbx_seq_one_letter_code
_entity_poly.pdbx_strand_id
1 'polypeptide(L)'
;MNEEAFRKHLKKKGKKANVIDRNVSSVNRFIEFIEKKIDLATKEDIDSYVYEIEKKQKKSAKGPLYVLMNYYEFVENKDMLSYVAKLREERTKKTRRAFPLKEFYNVNMETVGKLASIGIKNVEQMLDAGKTIQQRKELSQQLGIPEKDILELVELSDITRIGYVKSKLARLYHNVGFDTPTKVSKYKAENLYEHFKNYIEKSGWDGMIPNLADLKNNIKSAKTLKEIVEK
;
A
#
# COMPACT_ATOMS: atom_id res chain seq x y z
N MET A 1 7.95 28.35 -9.60
CA MET A 1 6.77 27.48 -9.78
C MET A 1 5.59 28.34 -10.22
N ASN A 2 4.72 27.83 -11.11
CA ASN A 2 3.39 28.41 -11.31
C ASN A 2 2.48 27.99 -10.14
N GLU A 3 2.44 28.80 -9.09
CA GLU A 3 1.76 28.45 -7.83
C GLU A 3 0.25 28.29 -8.00
N GLU A 4 -0.40 29.20 -8.76
CA GLU A 4 -1.85 29.15 -8.98
C GLU A 4 -2.27 27.86 -9.68
N ALA A 5 -1.55 27.48 -10.74
CA ALA A 5 -1.81 26.25 -11.48
C ALA A 5 -1.56 25.01 -10.59
N PHE A 6 -0.51 25.01 -9.78
CA PHE A 6 -0.22 23.91 -8.86
C PHE A 6 -1.30 23.77 -7.77
N ARG A 7 -1.77 24.88 -7.18
CA ARG A 7 -2.89 24.88 -6.22
C ARG A 7 -4.16 24.30 -6.85
N LYS A 8 -4.49 24.71 -8.08
CA LYS A 8 -5.65 24.20 -8.83
C LYS A 8 -5.53 22.69 -9.10
N HIS A 9 -4.33 22.21 -9.46
CA HIS A 9 -4.05 20.79 -9.62
C HIS A 9 -4.29 20.00 -8.33
N LEU A 10 -3.75 20.46 -7.19
CA LEU A 10 -3.95 19.79 -5.90
C LEU A 10 -5.43 19.77 -5.46
N LYS A 11 -6.16 20.87 -5.71
CA LYS A 11 -7.60 20.94 -5.44
C LYS A 11 -8.38 19.92 -6.28
N LYS A 12 -8.07 19.77 -7.57
CA LYS A 12 -8.66 18.73 -8.43
C LYS A 12 -8.38 17.30 -7.92
N LYS A 13 -7.25 17.08 -7.24
CA LYS A 13 -6.92 15.81 -6.57
C LYS A 13 -7.57 15.65 -5.19
N GLY A 14 -8.55 16.49 -4.83
CA GLY A 14 -9.32 16.39 -3.59
C GLY A 14 -8.57 16.81 -2.32
N LYS A 15 -7.46 17.55 -2.43
CA LYS A 15 -6.71 18.03 -1.26
C LYS A 15 -7.46 19.17 -0.57
N LYS A 16 -7.50 19.14 0.77
CA LYS A 16 -8.05 20.23 1.60
C LYS A 16 -7.17 21.48 1.50
N ALA A 17 -7.76 22.68 1.69
CA ALA A 17 -7.06 23.96 1.58
C ALA A 17 -5.76 24.03 2.40
N ASN A 18 -5.83 23.68 3.69
CA ASN A 18 -4.65 23.63 4.56
C ASN A 18 -3.55 22.66 4.09
N VAL A 19 -3.92 21.56 3.42
CA VAL A 19 -2.96 20.63 2.82
C VAL A 19 -2.32 21.25 1.59
N ILE A 20 -3.10 21.95 0.77
CA ILE A 20 -2.59 22.70 -0.40
C ILE A 20 -1.56 23.73 0.06
N ASP A 21 -1.88 24.56 1.06
CA ASP A 21 -0.96 25.58 1.58
C ASP A 21 0.36 24.97 2.05
N ARG A 22 0.29 23.88 2.83
CA ARG A 22 1.49 23.15 3.27
C ARG A 22 2.33 22.60 2.13
N ASN A 23 1.70 22.14 1.04
CA ASN A 23 2.43 21.66 -0.15
C ASN A 23 3.13 22.83 -0.83
N VAL A 24 2.43 23.94 -1.08
CA VAL A 24 3.02 25.14 -1.68
C VAL A 24 4.19 25.65 -0.85
N SER A 25 4.01 25.87 0.45
CA SER A 25 5.09 26.34 1.33
C SER A 25 6.28 25.37 1.36
N SER A 26 6.04 24.07 1.23
CA SER A 26 7.13 23.09 1.19
C SER A 26 7.87 23.07 -0.15
N VAL A 27 7.21 23.38 -1.28
CA VAL A 27 7.88 23.60 -2.57
C VAL A 27 8.70 24.89 -2.53
N ASN A 28 8.14 25.98 -1.98
CA ASN A 28 8.86 27.26 -1.89
C ASN A 28 10.13 27.15 -1.03
N ARG A 29 10.09 26.41 0.09
CA ARG A 29 11.32 26.12 0.85
C ARG A 29 12.39 25.35 0.07
N PHE A 30 11.98 24.46 -0.84
CA PHE A 30 12.94 23.79 -1.72
C PHE A 30 13.51 24.77 -2.76
N ILE A 31 12.67 25.62 -3.35
CA ILE A 31 13.10 26.68 -4.29
C ILE A 31 14.09 27.64 -3.62
N GLU A 32 13.80 28.07 -2.40
CA GLU A 32 14.68 28.91 -1.59
C GLU A 32 16.01 28.22 -1.32
N PHE A 33 16.00 26.91 -0.99
CA PHE A 33 17.22 26.14 -0.74
C PHE A 33 18.12 26.01 -1.99
N ILE A 34 17.54 25.80 -3.17
CA ILE A 34 18.31 25.62 -4.41
C ILE A 34 18.67 26.94 -5.10
N GLU A 35 18.12 28.06 -4.62
CA GLU A 35 18.33 29.43 -5.13
C GLU A 35 18.10 29.57 -6.65
N LYS A 36 17.23 28.73 -7.22
CA LYS A 36 16.90 28.73 -8.64
C LYS A 36 15.47 28.28 -8.90
N LYS A 37 15.01 28.47 -10.14
CA LYS A 37 13.71 27.95 -10.57
C LYS A 37 13.70 26.43 -10.41
N ILE A 38 12.69 25.89 -9.75
CA ILE A 38 12.51 24.44 -9.55
C ILE A 38 12.51 23.62 -10.85
N ASP A 39 12.16 24.23 -11.98
CA ASP A 39 12.19 23.57 -13.29
C ASP A 39 13.63 23.32 -13.78
N LEU A 40 14.63 23.97 -13.17
CA LEU A 40 16.06 23.78 -13.37
C LEU A 40 16.72 22.95 -12.24
N ALA A 41 15.91 22.36 -11.35
CA ALA A 41 16.42 21.48 -10.30
C ALA A 41 16.98 20.18 -10.88
N THR A 42 18.10 19.74 -10.36
CA THR A 42 18.77 18.48 -10.68
C THR A 42 18.56 17.46 -9.56
N LYS A 43 19.01 16.22 -9.77
CA LYS A 43 18.95 15.15 -8.76
C LYS A 43 19.86 15.48 -7.58
N GLU A 44 21.01 16.08 -7.84
CA GLU A 44 21.99 16.53 -6.84
C GLU A 44 21.42 17.61 -5.92
N ASP A 45 20.56 18.51 -6.45
CA ASP A 45 19.86 19.49 -5.61
C ASP A 45 18.90 18.82 -4.62
N ILE A 46 18.18 17.80 -5.08
CA ILE A 46 17.27 17.02 -4.23
C ILE A 46 18.07 16.27 -3.17
N ASP A 47 19.17 15.60 -3.54
CA ASP A 47 20.05 14.90 -2.60
C ASP A 47 20.62 15.87 -1.55
N SER A 48 21.06 17.05 -1.97
CA SER A 48 21.57 18.10 -1.08
C SER A 48 20.49 18.61 -0.12
N TYR A 49 19.26 18.80 -0.60
CA TYR A 49 18.14 19.22 0.23
C TYR A 49 17.73 18.15 1.24
N VAL A 50 17.73 16.89 0.81
CA VAL A 50 17.49 15.74 1.67
C VAL A 50 18.57 15.65 2.74
N TYR A 51 19.84 15.82 2.38
CA TYR A 51 20.96 15.85 3.32
C TYR A 51 20.78 16.98 4.34
N GLU A 52 20.42 18.19 3.89
CA GLU A 52 20.16 19.33 4.77
C GLU A 52 19.08 19.01 5.82
N ILE A 53 17.93 18.49 5.38
CA ILE A 53 16.81 18.14 6.26
C ILE A 53 17.21 17.05 7.27
N GLU A 54 17.87 15.98 6.82
CA GLU A 54 18.08 14.78 7.63
C GLU A 54 19.34 14.88 8.50
N LYS A 55 20.42 15.47 7.97
CA LYS A 55 21.71 15.53 8.66
C LYS A 55 21.89 16.80 9.45
N LYS A 56 21.47 17.96 8.93
CA LYS A 56 21.62 19.24 9.64
C LYS A 56 20.41 19.52 10.53
N GLN A 57 19.20 19.45 9.98
CA GLN A 57 17.98 19.77 10.75
C GLN A 57 17.46 18.61 11.61
N LYS A 58 18.01 17.40 11.47
CA LYS A 58 17.61 16.17 12.18
C LYS A 58 16.11 15.85 12.04
N LYS A 59 15.52 16.18 10.89
CA LYS A 59 14.10 15.93 10.55
C LYS A 59 14.00 14.85 9.48
N SER A 60 12.80 14.34 9.23
CA SER A 60 12.56 13.37 8.15
C SER A 60 12.23 14.06 6.84
N ALA A 61 12.95 13.71 5.76
CA ALA A 61 12.66 14.22 4.42
C ALA A 61 11.42 13.56 3.77
N LYS A 62 10.76 12.58 4.41
CA LYS A 62 9.60 11.86 3.83
C LYS A 62 8.44 12.78 3.43
N GLY A 63 8.23 13.86 4.21
CA GLY A 63 7.19 14.86 3.96
C GLY A 63 7.55 15.76 2.78
N PRO A 64 8.71 16.45 2.81
CA PRO A 64 9.19 17.24 1.67
C PRO A 64 9.26 16.45 0.36
N LEU A 65 9.76 15.21 0.37
CA LEU A 65 9.81 14.34 -0.82
C LEU A 65 8.40 14.02 -1.37
N TYR A 66 7.41 13.81 -0.50
CA TYR A 66 6.02 13.64 -0.94
C TYR A 66 5.48 14.87 -1.66
N VAL A 67 5.84 16.06 -1.19
CA VAL A 67 5.43 17.31 -1.84
C VAL A 67 6.09 17.45 -3.20
N LEU A 68 7.39 17.17 -3.30
CA LEU A 68 8.11 17.19 -4.58
C LEU A 68 7.54 16.17 -5.58
N MET A 69 7.10 14.99 -5.12
CA MET A 69 6.37 14.05 -5.98
C MET A 69 5.11 14.70 -6.58
N ASN A 70 4.28 15.36 -5.78
CA ASN A 70 3.08 16.03 -6.30
C ASN A 70 3.45 17.14 -7.30
N TYR A 71 4.56 17.87 -7.07
CA TYR A 71 5.01 18.91 -7.99
C TYR A 71 5.49 18.32 -9.33
N TYR A 72 6.38 17.31 -9.30
CA TYR A 72 6.90 16.69 -10.53
C TYR A 72 5.83 15.91 -11.29
N GLU A 73 4.82 15.39 -10.61
CA GLU A 73 3.61 14.87 -11.26
C GLU A 73 2.82 15.98 -11.96
N PHE A 74 2.66 17.15 -11.33
CA PHE A 74 1.96 18.29 -11.92
C PHE A 74 2.64 18.84 -13.17
N VAL A 75 3.97 18.93 -13.19
CA VAL A 75 4.73 19.37 -14.37
C VAL A 75 5.08 18.23 -15.34
N GLU A 76 4.52 17.03 -15.10
CA GLU A 76 4.71 15.83 -15.93
C GLU A 76 6.18 15.40 -16.12
N ASN A 77 7.07 15.77 -15.19
CA ASN A 77 8.48 15.39 -15.22
C ASN A 77 8.66 13.99 -14.63
N LYS A 78 8.53 12.97 -15.49
CA LYS A 78 8.58 11.55 -15.10
C LYS A 78 9.90 11.11 -14.49
N ASP A 79 11.04 11.63 -14.97
CA ASP A 79 12.37 11.26 -14.46
C ASP A 79 12.54 11.74 -13.01
N MET A 80 12.28 13.02 -12.76
CA MET A 80 12.36 13.58 -11.41
C MET A 80 11.32 12.96 -10.48
N LEU A 81 10.09 12.74 -10.96
CA LEU A 81 9.04 12.05 -10.20
C LEU A 81 9.48 10.65 -9.75
N SER A 82 10.06 9.85 -10.66
CA SER A 82 10.57 8.51 -10.35
C SER A 82 11.67 8.56 -9.28
N TYR A 83 12.59 9.51 -9.44
CA TYR A 83 13.70 9.69 -8.52
C TYR A 83 13.26 10.11 -7.10
N VAL A 84 12.39 11.12 -6.96
CA VAL A 84 11.87 11.51 -5.63
C VAL A 84 11.01 10.42 -5.00
N ALA A 85 10.28 9.64 -5.81
CA ALA A 85 9.50 8.50 -5.34
C ALA A 85 10.40 7.42 -4.74
N LYS A 86 11.53 7.10 -5.41
CA LYS A 86 12.53 6.17 -4.89
C LYS A 86 13.09 6.62 -3.54
N LEU A 87 13.54 7.88 -3.44
CA LEU A 87 14.07 8.45 -2.19
C LEU A 87 13.02 8.40 -1.06
N ARG A 88 11.76 8.66 -1.37
CA ARG A 88 10.67 8.57 -0.37
C ARG A 88 10.41 7.13 0.05
N GLU A 89 10.45 6.18 -0.88
CA GLU A 89 10.21 4.76 -0.59
C GLU A 89 11.25 4.23 0.40
N GLU A 90 12.54 4.53 0.19
CA GLU A 90 13.64 4.13 1.10
C GLU A 90 13.39 4.57 2.55
N ARG A 91 12.83 5.77 2.73
CA ARG A 91 12.52 6.36 4.05
C ARG A 91 11.26 5.80 4.67
N THR A 92 10.27 5.46 3.84
CA THR A 92 8.98 4.98 4.33
C THR A 92 8.94 3.48 4.55
N LYS A 93 9.76 2.70 3.82
CA LYS A 93 9.82 1.23 3.94
C LYS A 93 10.04 0.76 5.37
N LYS A 94 11.03 1.33 6.09
CA LYS A 94 11.34 0.94 7.49
C LYS A 94 10.25 1.33 8.49
N THR A 95 9.49 2.38 8.19
CA THR A 95 8.42 2.88 9.08
C THR A 95 7.03 2.39 8.66
N ARG A 96 6.94 1.63 7.56
CA ARG A 96 5.67 1.11 7.08
C ARG A 96 5.22 0.06 8.09
N ARG A 97 4.15 0.38 8.82
CA ARG A 97 3.50 -0.59 9.68
C ARG A 97 2.91 -1.70 8.81
N ALA A 98 3.56 -2.87 8.80
CA ALA A 98 3.00 -4.07 8.20
C ALA A 98 1.65 -4.39 8.87
N PHE A 99 0.67 -4.82 8.07
CA PHE A 99 -0.67 -5.09 8.57
C PHE A 99 -0.64 -6.28 9.55
N PRO A 100 -1.04 -6.12 10.82
CA PRO A 100 -0.99 -7.21 11.79
C PRO A 100 -2.03 -8.30 11.48
N LEU A 101 -1.68 -9.57 11.66
CA LEU A 101 -2.59 -10.69 11.41
C LEU A 101 -3.86 -10.60 12.27
N LYS A 102 -3.71 -10.18 13.53
CA LYS A 102 -4.81 -9.97 14.47
C LYS A 102 -5.83 -8.90 14.06
N GLU A 103 -5.52 -8.06 13.06
CA GLU A 103 -6.43 -7.03 12.55
C GLU A 103 -7.30 -7.53 11.38
N PHE A 104 -7.08 -8.75 10.90
CA PHE A 104 -8.01 -9.38 9.96
C PHE A 104 -9.37 -9.61 10.62
N TYR A 105 -10.41 -9.48 9.81
CA TYR A 105 -11.77 -9.67 10.28
C TYR A 105 -12.04 -11.17 10.50
N ASN A 106 -12.50 -11.50 11.70
CA ASN A 106 -12.93 -12.85 12.09
C ASN A 106 -11.87 -13.92 11.78
N VAL A 107 -10.65 -13.75 12.29
CA VAL A 107 -9.59 -14.76 12.25
C VAL A 107 -9.52 -15.50 13.58
N ASN A 108 -9.05 -16.75 13.56
CA ASN A 108 -8.82 -17.52 14.78
C ASN A 108 -7.67 -16.89 15.59
N MET A 109 -8.02 -16.31 16.74
CA MET A 109 -7.06 -15.63 17.61
C MET A 109 -6.08 -16.58 18.31
N GLU A 110 -6.43 -17.84 18.52
CA GLU A 110 -5.52 -18.85 19.06
C GLU A 110 -4.40 -19.14 18.05
N THR A 111 -4.77 -19.37 16.78
CA THR A 111 -3.83 -19.55 15.66
C THR A 111 -2.89 -18.36 15.53
N VAL A 112 -3.44 -17.13 15.55
CA VAL A 112 -2.64 -15.90 15.51
C VAL A 112 -1.72 -15.79 16.72
N GLY A 113 -2.16 -16.20 17.92
CA GLY A 113 -1.36 -16.22 19.13
C GLY A 113 -0.16 -17.18 19.03
N LYS A 114 -0.39 -18.41 18.53
CA LYS A 114 0.67 -19.41 18.30
C LYS A 114 1.71 -18.91 17.30
N LEU A 115 1.28 -18.33 16.17
CA LEU A 115 2.19 -17.72 15.19
C LEU A 115 2.98 -16.54 15.79
N ALA A 116 2.33 -15.71 16.59
CA ALA A 116 2.99 -14.57 17.23
C ALA A 116 4.08 -15.00 18.24
N SER A 117 3.93 -16.17 18.87
CA SER A 117 4.91 -16.73 19.81
C SER A 117 6.26 -17.05 19.15
N ILE A 118 6.24 -17.38 17.85
CA ILE A 118 7.45 -17.60 17.04
C ILE A 118 7.84 -16.39 16.18
N GLY A 119 7.24 -15.22 16.44
CA GLY A 119 7.60 -13.96 15.80
C GLY A 119 6.81 -13.60 14.54
N ILE A 120 5.85 -14.43 14.10
CA ILE A 120 4.99 -14.17 12.94
C ILE A 120 3.76 -13.37 13.39
N LYS A 121 3.79 -12.05 13.18
CA LYS A 121 2.79 -11.11 13.71
C LYS A 121 2.04 -10.33 12.63
N ASN A 122 2.57 -10.28 11.40
CA ASN A 122 2.03 -9.47 10.32
C ASN A 122 2.06 -10.21 8.97
N VAL A 123 1.40 -9.60 7.98
CA VAL A 123 1.23 -10.18 6.63
C VAL A 123 2.54 -10.46 5.90
N GLU A 124 3.58 -9.63 6.06
CA GLU A 124 4.86 -9.83 5.39
C GLU A 124 5.55 -11.08 5.96
N GLN A 125 5.58 -11.21 7.28
CA GLN A 125 6.14 -12.37 7.97
C GLN A 125 5.36 -13.65 7.67
N MET A 126 4.03 -13.58 7.57
CA MET A 126 3.20 -14.74 7.22
C MET A 126 3.50 -15.24 5.81
N LEU A 127 3.67 -14.33 4.85
CA LEU A 127 4.02 -14.69 3.47
C LEU A 127 5.42 -15.30 3.40
N ASP A 128 6.40 -14.71 4.11
CA ASP A 128 7.76 -15.26 4.13
C ASP A 128 7.80 -16.68 4.73
N ALA A 129 7.00 -16.91 5.78
CA ALA A 129 6.97 -18.17 6.51
C ALA A 129 6.00 -19.23 5.97
N GLY A 130 5.07 -18.90 5.07
CA GLY A 130 3.97 -19.81 4.69
C GLY A 130 3.60 -19.85 3.20
N LYS A 131 4.36 -19.19 2.32
CA LYS A 131 4.02 -19.13 0.89
C LYS A 131 4.09 -20.47 0.15
N THR A 132 4.91 -21.42 0.60
CA THR A 132 5.02 -22.76 -0.03
C THR A 132 4.23 -23.82 0.73
N ILE A 133 3.86 -24.92 0.05
CA ILE A 133 3.17 -26.05 0.71
C ILE A 133 4.03 -26.64 1.83
N GLN A 134 5.33 -26.79 1.58
CA GLN A 134 6.27 -27.36 2.54
C GLN A 134 6.40 -26.49 3.80
N GLN A 135 6.51 -25.17 3.65
CA GLN A 135 6.56 -24.24 4.77
C GLN A 135 5.29 -24.29 5.64
N ARG A 136 4.10 -24.43 5.03
CA ARG A 136 2.85 -24.57 5.78
C ARG A 136 2.78 -25.88 6.56
N LYS A 137 3.29 -26.98 5.98
CA LYS A 137 3.42 -28.27 6.68
C LYS A 137 4.33 -28.17 7.90
N GLU A 138 5.47 -27.51 7.76
CA GLU A 138 6.43 -27.30 8.86
C GLU A 138 5.80 -26.47 9.98
N LEU A 139 5.14 -25.35 9.64
CA LEU A 139 4.42 -24.53 10.62
C LEU A 139 3.29 -25.31 11.32
N SER A 140 2.54 -26.13 10.57
CA SER A 140 1.49 -26.99 11.09
C SER A 140 2.02 -27.97 12.13
N GLN A 141 3.10 -28.69 11.80
CA GLN A 141 3.75 -29.65 12.70
C GLN A 141 4.34 -28.97 13.93
N GLN A 142 5.02 -27.83 13.75
CA GLN A 142 5.67 -27.10 14.83
C GLN A 142 4.68 -26.54 15.85
N LEU A 143 3.53 -26.03 15.39
CA LEU A 143 2.59 -25.28 16.23
C LEU A 143 1.30 -26.04 16.55
N GLY A 144 1.09 -27.22 15.95
CA GLY A 144 -0.16 -27.97 16.06
C GLY A 144 -1.36 -27.19 15.50
N ILE A 145 -1.14 -26.47 14.40
CA ILE A 145 -2.18 -25.67 13.72
C ILE A 145 -2.58 -26.41 12.44
N PRO A 146 -3.88 -26.58 12.14
CA PRO A 146 -4.30 -27.14 10.87
C PRO A 146 -3.74 -26.36 9.66
N GLU A 147 -3.18 -27.07 8.66
CA GLU A 147 -2.61 -26.43 7.46
C GLU A 147 -3.60 -25.49 6.75
N LYS A 148 -4.90 -25.83 6.79
CA LYS A 148 -5.97 -25.00 6.23
C LYS A 148 -6.05 -23.61 6.89
N ASP A 149 -5.84 -23.53 8.21
CA ASP A 149 -5.93 -22.28 8.96
C ASP A 149 -4.70 -21.40 8.68
N ILE A 150 -3.54 -22.04 8.45
CA ILE A 150 -2.32 -21.37 8.01
C ILE A 150 -2.50 -20.84 6.59
N LEU A 151 -3.02 -21.67 5.68
CA LEU A 151 -3.27 -21.27 4.29
C LEU A 151 -4.22 -20.08 4.22
N GLU A 152 -5.30 -20.08 5.00
CA GLU A 152 -6.24 -18.95 5.08
C GLU A 152 -5.51 -17.65 5.46
N LEU A 153 -4.64 -17.67 6.48
CA LEU A 153 -3.84 -16.49 6.86
C LEU A 153 -2.84 -16.08 5.80
N VAL A 154 -2.25 -17.02 5.06
CA VAL A 154 -1.34 -16.75 3.93
C VAL A 154 -2.10 -16.09 2.78
N GLU A 155 -3.29 -16.58 2.43
CA GLU A 155 -4.14 -16.06 1.37
C GLU A 155 -4.69 -14.66 1.70
N LEU A 156 -5.17 -14.48 2.94
CA LEU A 156 -5.52 -13.16 3.46
C LEU A 156 -4.32 -12.22 3.40
N SER A 157 -3.12 -12.69 3.73
CA SER A 157 -1.90 -11.87 3.67
C SER A 157 -1.57 -11.50 2.22
N ASP A 158 -1.66 -12.44 1.28
CA ASP A 158 -1.35 -12.23 -0.14
C ASP A 158 -2.30 -11.22 -0.78
N ILE A 159 -3.61 -11.30 -0.47
CA ILE A 159 -4.58 -10.36 -1.05
C ILE A 159 -4.37 -8.92 -0.57
N THR A 160 -3.80 -8.70 0.62
CA THR A 160 -3.48 -7.34 1.10
C THR A 160 -2.37 -6.64 0.33
N ARG A 161 -1.65 -7.37 -0.54
CA ARG A 161 -0.70 -6.76 -1.48
C ARG A 161 -1.40 -5.88 -2.51
N ILE A 162 -2.69 -6.12 -2.78
CA ILE A 162 -3.54 -5.19 -3.51
C ILE A 162 -3.77 -3.97 -2.62
N GLY A 163 -3.31 -2.80 -3.07
CA GLY A 163 -3.43 -1.57 -2.28
C GLY A 163 -4.85 -1.33 -1.78
N TYR A 164 -4.99 -0.88 -0.53
CA TYR A 164 -6.26 -0.59 0.14
C TYR A 164 -7.20 -1.80 0.39
N VAL A 165 -6.81 -3.02 0.02
CA VAL A 165 -7.53 -4.24 0.42
C VAL A 165 -6.98 -4.73 1.76
N LYS A 166 -7.75 -4.55 2.84
CA LYS A 166 -7.33 -4.91 4.21
C LYS A 166 -8.50 -5.42 5.05
N SER A 167 -8.19 -6.05 6.19
CA SER A 167 -9.16 -6.42 7.23
C SER A 167 -10.44 -7.08 6.65
N LYS A 168 -11.62 -6.48 6.87
CA LYS A 168 -12.93 -6.95 6.39
C LYS A 168 -13.01 -7.07 4.86
N LEU A 169 -12.37 -6.16 4.11
CA LEU A 169 -12.36 -6.25 2.65
C LEU A 169 -11.51 -7.43 2.18
N ALA A 170 -10.32 -7.65 2.76
CA ALA A 170 -9.50 -8.83 2.44
C ALA A 170 -10.27 -10.14 2.71
N ARG A 171 -11.01 -10.20 3.82
CA ARG A 171 -11.91 -11.31 4.14
C ARG A 171 -13.01 -11.51 3.10
N LEU A 172 -13.65 -10.43 2.65
CA LEU A 172 -14.69 -10.51 1.62
C LEU A 172 -14.12 -11.10 0.32
N TYR A 173 -12.96 -10.64 -0.14
CA TYR A 173 -12.27 -11.19 -1.32
C TYR A 173 -12.00 -12.69 -1.15
N HIS A 174 -11.42 -13.10 -0.02
CA HIS A 174 -11.16 -14.50 0.29
C HIS A 174 -12.45 -15.35 0.26
N ASN A 175 -13.51 -14.89 0.92
CA ASN A 175 -14.77 -15.63 1.06
C ASN A 175 -15.51 -15.88 -0.26
N VAL A 176 -15.28 -15.04 -1.28
CA VAL A 176 -15.83 -15.25 -2.62
C VAL A 176 -14.86 -15.97 -3.57
N GLY A 177 -13.72 -16.47 -3.06
CA GLY A 177 -12.74 -17.24 -3.82
C GLY A 177 -11.68 -16.39 -4.55
N PHE A 178 -11.59 -15.09 -4.26
CA PHE A 178 -10.54 -14.20 -4.79
C PHE A 178 -9.38 -14.07 -3.78
N ASP A 179 -8.80 -15.20 -3.42
CA ASP A 179 -7.76 -15.37 -2.40
C ASP A 179 -6.32 -15.02 -2.84
N THR A 180 -6.11 -14.61 -4.10
CA THR A 180 -4.79 -14.16 -4.60
C THR A 180 -4.92 -12.95 -5.54
N PRO A 181 -3.87 -12.10 -5.64
CA PRO A 181 -3.82 -11.06 -6.67
C PRO A 181 -3.98 -11.59 -8.09
N THR A 182 -3.38 -12.75 -8.40
CA THR A 182 -3.50 -13.36 -9.74
C THR A 182 -4.95 -13.66 -10.08
N LYS A 183 -5.74 -14.21 -9.15
CA LYS A 183 -7.17 -14.45 -9.37
C LYS A 183 -7.91 -13.14 -9.63
N VAL A 184 -7.71 -12.10 -8.80
CA VAL A 184 -8.35 -10.78 -9.00
C VAL A 184 -8.01 -10.17 -10.36
N SER A 185 -6.76 -10.31 -10.81
CA SER A 185 -6.26 -9.68 -12.04
C SER A 185 -6.97 -10.13 -13.32
N LYS A 186 -7.62 -11.31 -13.28
CA LYS A 186 -8.31 -11.95 -14.41
C LYS A 186 -9.76 -11.48 -14.59
N TYR A 187 -10.33 -10.73 -13.63
CA TYR A 187 -11.73 -10.35 -13.65
C TYR A 187 -11.95 -8.89 -14.09
N LYS A 188 -13.18 -8.60 -14.52
CA LYS A 188 -13.68 -7.24 -14.71
C LYS A 188 -14.30 -6.72 -13.41
N ALA A 189 -14.32 -5.41 -13.22
CA ALA A 189 -14.82 -4.78 -12.00
C ALA A 189 -16.30 -5.10 -11.76
N GLU A 190 -17.09 -5.13 -12.83
CA GLU A 190 -18.51 -5.47 -12.83
C GLU A 190 -18.73 -6.91 -12.34
N ASN A 191 -17.89 -7.85 -12.79
CA ASN A 191 -17.96 -9.24 -12.35
C ASN A 191 -17.65 -9.36 -10.85
N LEU A 192 -16.58 -8.71 -10.36
CA LEU A 192 -16.22 -8.74 -8.94
C LEU A 192 -17.34 -8.14 -8.07
N TYR A 193 -17.91 -7.02 -8.50
CA TYR A 193 -19.04 -6.39 -7.81
C TYR A 193 -20.21 -7.35 -7.66
N GLU A 194 -20.58 -8.04 -8.75
CA GLU A 194 -21.67 -9.00 -8.76
C GLU A 194 -21.39 -10.22 -7.86
N HIS A 195 -20.15 -10.72 -7.83
CA HIS A 195 -19.75 -11.77 -6.89
C HIS A 195 -19.91 -11.33 -5.42
N PHE A 196 -19.49 -10.11 -5.08
CA PHE A 196 -19.65 -9.57 -3.73
C PHE A 196 -21.11 -9.38 -3.34
N LYS A 197 -21.91 -8.83 -4.25
CA LYS A 197 -23.35 -8.62 -4.04
C LYS A 197 -24.06 -9.95 -3.76
N ASN A 198 -23.86 -10.95 -4.62
CA ASN A 198 -24.43 -12.28 -4.45
C ASN A 198 -24.02 -12.95 -3.13
N TYR A 199 -22.75 -12.79 -2.72
CA TYR A 199 -22.29 -13.30 -1.44
C TYR A 199 -22.97 -12.62 -0.26
N ILE A 200 -23.10 -11.29 -0.30
CA ILE A 200 -23.76 -10.50 0.74
C ILE A 200 -25.24 -10.90 0.90
N GLU A 201 -25.97 -10.99 -0.22
CA GLU A 201 -27.38 -11.38 -0.22
C GLU A 201 -27.61 -12.77 0.38
N LYS A 202 -26.68 -13.71 0.16
CA LYS A 202 -26.79 -15.10 0.66
C LYS A 202 -26.31 -15.29 2.09
N SER A 203 -25.29 -14.54 2.50
CA SER A 203 -24.61 -14.76 3.80
C SER A 203 -25.06 -13.81 4.90
N GLY A 204 -25.73 -12.70 4.56
CA GLY A 204 -26.02 -11.63 5.51
C GLY A 204 -24.77 -10.82 5.89
N TRP A 205 -23.71 -10.89 5.09
CA TRP A 205 -22.47 -10.15 5.33
C TRP A 205 -22.70 -8.63 5.38
N ASP A 206 -22.21 -7.99 6.44
CA ASP A 206 -22.43 -6.57 6.76
C ASP A 206 -21.23 -5.67 6.33
N GLY A 207 -20.35 -6.16 5.46
CA GLY A 207 -19.25 -5.38 4.92
C GLY A 207 -19.62 -4.61 3.64
N MET A 208 -18.98 -3.46 3.43
CA MET A 208 -19.19 -2.63 2.26
C MET A 208 -18.53 -3.22 1.00
N ILE A 209 -19.24 -3.14 -0.13
CA ILE A 209 -18.69 -3.44 -1.45
C ILE A 209 -17.94 -2.21 -1.96
N PRO A 210 -16.69 -2.33 -2.46
CA PRO A 210 -16.02 -1.22 -3.13
C PRO A 210 -16.78 -0.78 -4.38
N ASN A 211 -16.77 0.53 -4.67
CA ASN A 211 -17.35 1.02 -5.91
C ASN A 211 -16.55 0.54 -7.14
N LEU A 212 -17.11 0.69 -8.34
CA LEU A 212 -16.48 0.22 -9.57
C LEU A 212 -15.12 0.88 -9.86
N ALA A 213 -14.90 2.14 -9.46
CA ALA A 213 -13.63 2.81 -9.66
C ALA A 213 -12.53 2.20 -8.76
N ASP A 214 -12.85 1.90 -7.51
CA ASP A 214 -11.96 1.22 -6.58
C ASP A 214 -11.65 -0.21 -7.05
N LEU A 215 -12.65 -0.95 -7.53
CA LEU A 215 -12.43 -2.28 -8.10
C LEU A 215 -11.53 -2.24 -9.35
N LYS A 216 -11.69 -1.25 -10.23
CA LYS A 216 -10.79 -1.05 -11.38
C LYS A 216 -9.35 -0.79 -10.93
N ASN A 217 -9.17 0.02 -9.88
CA ASN A 217 -7.84 0.27 -9.30
C ASN A 217 -7.25 -0.99 -8.65
N ASN A 218 -8.07 -1.77 -7.93
CA ASN A 218 -7.65 -3.04 -7.33
C ASN A 218 -7.19 -4.04 -8.40
N ILE A 219 -7.94 -4.18 -9.49
CA ILE A 219 -7.55 -5.04 -10.63
C ILE A 219 -6.26 -4.54 -11.28
N LYS A 220 -6.11 -3.23 -11.49
CA LYS A 220 -4.89 -2.64 -12.04
C LYS A 220 -3.68 -2.92 -11.14
N SER A 221 -3.83 -2.77 -9.82
CA SER A 221 -2.79 -3.10 -8.85
C SER A 221 -2.48 -4.59 -8.85
N ALA A 222 -3.50 -5.45 -8.95
CA ALA A 222 -3.32 -6.90 -9.00
C ALA A 222 -2.49 -7.35 -10.21
N LYS A 223 -2.69 -6.72 -11.38
CA LYS A 223 -1.95 -7.02 -12.62
C LYS A 223 -0.44 -6.73 -12.54
N THR A 224 0.01 -5.90 -11.59
CA THR A 224 1.43 -5.60 -11.40
C THR A 224 2.12 -6.52 -10.39
N LEU A 225 1.35 -7.40 -9.73
CA LEU A 225 1.85 -8.28 -8.67
C LEU A 225 2.16 -9.67 -9.23
N LYS A 226 3.32 -10.20 -8.86
CA LYS A 226 3.69 -11.59 -9.15
C LYS A 226 2.93 -12.54 -8.22
N GLU A 227 2.62 -13.72 -8.74
CA GLU A 227 2.18 -14.86 -7.94
C GLU A 227 3.33 -15.31 -7.03
N ILE A 228 3.04 -15.47 -5.73
CA ILE A 228 4.06 -15.83 -4.73
C ILE A 228 3.63 -16.98 -3.82
N VAL A 229 2.34 -17.32 -3.77
CA VAL A 229 1.79 -18.37 -2.91
C VAL A 229 1.53 -19.62 -3.75
N GLU A 230 2.10 -20.75 -3.34
CA GLU A 230 1.80 -22.06 -3.90
C GLU A 230 0.46 -22.56 -3.37
N LYS A 231 -0.40 -23.00 -4.28
CA LYS A 231 -1.72 -23.57 -3.98
C LYS A 231 -1.60 -25.05 -3.66
#